data_AF-A0A519T2T8-F1
#
_entry.id   AF-A0A519T2T8-F1
#
_cell.length_a   1.000
_cell.length_b   1.000
_cell.length_c   1.000
_cell.angle_alpha   90.00
_cell.angle_beta   90.00
_cell.angle_gamma   90.00
#
_symmetry.space_group_name_H-M   'P 1'
#
loop_
_entity.id
_entity.type
_entity.pdbx_description
1 polymer ?
#
loop_
_entity_poly.entity_id
_entity_poly.type
_entity_poly.pdbx_seq_one_letter_code
_entity_poly.pdbx_strand_id
1 'polypeptide(L)'
;MNRLLLLLALGWLTLSAAFGQTISPYLAGQNAWLPKGYGGVTYNGILDQLWPTVQKSKVQLVRIGGNGVEFHLPSGPEYVALIDSIRRIGAEPMVQVPEGRGRYTAAQAAAVVQYVNVTMGRNVKYWIIGNEPNLNSATYGAPTPVARVAAYTKDWASAMKAVDPTILTVGPELSFYDTSYINSLIGGANDITGQDANGRYYVDIVTFHSYPFGGTQTRAQVLAAAQTLSGNVDRLLTLLSNANTLNGRTVTSPLKWAVTEFNIGYANPASNTVEGLGVHSFINGQYWAEVFGIGMQKGAVT
;
A
#
# COMPACT_ATOMS: atom_id res chain seq x y z
N MET A 1 -41.30 -6.03 55.73
CA MET A 1 -40.96 -5.83 54.29
C MET A 1 -39.50 -5.37 54.15
N ASN A 2 -38.55 -6.11 54.74
CA ASN A 2 -37.12 -5.75 54.82
C ASN A 2 -36.24 -6.46 53.77
N ARG A 3 -36.78 -6.79 52.60
CA ARG A 3 -36.01 -7.47 51.54
C ARG A 3 -36.35 -6.98 50.12
N LEU A 4 -36.71 -5.70 49.98
CA LEU A 4 -36.95 -5.09 48.67
C LEU A 4 -36.07 -3.84 48.41
N LEU A 5 -34.96 -3.73 49.13
CA LEU A 5 -33.99 -2.62 49.03
C LEU A 5 -32.58 -3.07 48.61
N LEU A 6 -32.42 -4.34 48.20
CA LEU A 6 -31.12 -4.94 47.84
C LEU A 6 -30.96 -5.23 46.35
N LEU A 7 -31.84 -4.71 45.50
CA LEU A 7 -31.73 -4.79 44.03
C LEU A 7 -31.53 -3.43 43.35
N LEU A 8 -31.30 -2.36 44.13
CA LEU A 8 -30.98 -1.02 43.61
C LEU A 8 -29.48 -0.67 43.68
N ALA A 9 -28.61 -1.64 44.01
CA ALA A 9 -27.18 -1.43 44.22
C ALA A 9 -26.25 -2.24 43.29
N LEU A 10 -26.77 -2.83 42.20
CA LEU A 10 -25.96 -3.55 41.22
C LEU A 10 -26.48 -3.24 39.82
N GLY A 11 -25.72 -2.44 39.07
CA GLY A 11 -25.97 -2.25 37.64
C GLY A 11 -25.82 -0.84 37.10
N TRP A 12 -24.99 0.02 37.70
CA TRP A 12 -24.32 1.03 36.88
C TRP A 12 -23.27 0.30 36.03
N LEU A 13 -23.75 -0.48 35.06
CA LEU A 13 -22.97 -0.83 33.89
C LEU A 13 -22.62 0.52 33.26
N THR A 14 -21.39 0.97 33.48
CA THR A 14 -20.79 1.96 32.61
C THR A 14 -20.86 1.36 31.22
N LEU A 15 -21.86 1.80 30.45
CA LEU A 15 -21.82 1.72 28.99
C LEU A 15 -20.65 2.61 28.59
N SER A 16 -19.43 2.09 28.72
CA SER A 16 -18.29 2.57 27.97
C SER A 16 -18.74 2.45 26.52
N ALA A 17 -19.10 3.59 25.92
CA ALA A 17 -19.35 3.68 24.51
C ALA A 17 -18.07 3.19 23.83
N ALA A 18 -18.09 1.94 23.36
CA ALA A 18 -17.02 1.39 22.56
C ALA A 18 -17.09 2.10 21.22
N PHE A 19 -16.33 3.19 21.06
CA PHE A 19 -16.16 3.83 19.77
C PHE A 19 -15.26 2.92 18.94
N GLY A 20 -15.82 2.35 17.88
CA GLY A 20 -15.02 1.68 16.85
C GLY A 20 -14.02 2.67 16.26
N GLN A 21 -12.82 2.20 15.96
CA GLN A 21 -11.82 3.05 15.31
C GLN A 21 -12.31 3.53 13.95
N THR A 22 -11.88 4.71 13.54
CA THR A 22 -12.20 5.22 12.20
C THR A 22 -11.51 4.34 11.16
N ILE A 23 -12.30 3.77 10.26
CA ILE A 23 -11.80 2.99 9.13
C ILE A 23 -11.36 3.97 8.04
N SER A 24 -10.19 3.71 7.43
CA SER A 24 -9.74 4.48 6.28
C SER A 24 -10.78 4.43 5.16
N PRO A 25 -11.19 5.57 4.57
CA PRO A 25 -12.07 5.55 3.41
C PRO A 25 -11.40 4.86 2.21
N TYR A 26 -10.07 4.75 2.22
CA TYR A 26 -9.26 4.13 1.18
C TYR A 26 -9.05 2.64 1.37
N LEU A 27 -9.60 2.03 2.44
CA LEU A 27 -9.36 0.61 2.76
C LEU A 27 -9.69 -0.31 1.57
N ALA A 28 -10.79 -0.04 0.89
CA ALA A 28 -11.14 -0.73 -0.35
C ALA A 28 -10.44 -0.06 -1.54
N GLY A 29 -9.14 -0.29 -1.67
CA GLY A 29 -8.33 0.14 -2.80
C GLY A 29 -8.25 -0.89 -3.92
N GLN A 30 -7.80 -0.47 -5.10
CA GLN A 30 -7.46 -1.36 -6.22
C GLN A 30 -6.19 -0.90 -6.93
N ASN A 31 -5.59 -1.80 -7.71
CA ASN A 31 -4.50 -1.47 -8.61
C ASN A 31 -5.04 -1.21 -10.01
N ALA A 32 -4.56 -0.17 -10.68
CA ALA A 32 -4.79 0.14 -12.09
C ALA A 32 -4.02 -0.86 -12.97
N TRP A 33 -4.41 -2.13 -12.90
CA TRP A 33 -3.81 -3.19 -13.69
C TRP A 33 -4.18 -3.04 -15.17
N LEU A 34 -3.16 -3.19 -16.02
CA LEU A 34 -3.29 -3.27 -17.48
C LEU A 34 -4.06 -2.10 -18.12
N PRO A 35 -3.54 -0.86 -18.04
CA PRO A 35 -3.90 0.14 -19.05
C PRO A 35 -3.38 -0.29 -20.43
N LYS A 36 -3.86 0.36 -21.49
CA LYS A 36 -3.46 0.05 -22.87
C LYS A 36 -1.93 0.06 -23.06
N GLY A 37 -1.25 1.01 -22.43
CA GLY A 37 0.20 1.15 -22.45
C GLY A 37 0.63 2.36 -21.61
N TYR A 38 1.93 2.40 -21.26
CA TYR A 38 2.62 3.57 -20.73
C TYR A 38 4.14 3.36 -20.81
N GLY A 39 4.91 4.43 -20.70
CA GLY A 39 6.38 4.33 -20.64
C GLY A 39 6.98 3.71 -21.91
N GLY A 40 6.33 3.91 -23.05
CA GLY A 40 6.71 3.32 -24.34
C GLY A 40 6.36 1.84 -24.51
N VAL A 41 5.68 1.20 -23.56
CA VAL A 41 5.26 -0.21 -23.63
C VAL A 41 3.76 -0.32 -23.85
N THR A 42 3.36 -1.21 -24.76
CA THR A 42 1.96 -1.55 -25.00
C THR A 42 1.62 -2.86 -24.30
N TYR A 43 0.64 -2.82 -23.38
CA TYR A 43 0.14 -4.00 -22.66
C TYR A 43 -1.16 -4.56 -23.24
N ASN A 44 -1.77 -3.87 -24.22
CA ASN A 44 -3.07 -4.21 -24.82
C ASN A 44 -4.20 -4.37 -23.79
N GLY A 45 -4.07 -3.69 -22.66
CA GLY A 45 -5.10 -3.64 -21.63
C GLY A 45 -6.29 -2.76 -22.03
N ILE A 46 -7.42 -2.99 -21.37
CA ILE A 46 -8.71 -2.33 -21.64
C ILE A 46 -9.25 -1.57 -20.41
N LEU A 47 -8.36 -1.17 -19.50
CA LEU A 47 -8.76 -0.54 -18.23
C LEU A 47 -9.66 0.68 -18.42
N ASP A 48 -9.43 1.46 -19.49
CA ASP A 48 -10.25 2.60 -19.88
C ASP A 48 -11.73 2.26 -20.13
N GLN A 49 -12.00 1.03 -20.57
CA GLN A 49 -13.35 0.51 -20.82
C GLN A 49 -13.99 -0.09 -19.56
N LEU A 50 -13.17 -0.45 -18.57
CA LEU A 50 -13.61 -1.14 -17.36
C LEU A 50 -13.97 -0.19 -16.22
N TRP A 51 -13.67 1.10 -16.33
CA TRP A 51 -14.00 2.08 -15.29
C TRP A 51 -15.45 2.09 -14.81
N PRO A 52 -16.49 1.94 -15.68
CA PRO A 52 -17.87 1.81 -15.20
C PRO A 52 -18.10 0.58 -14.31
N THR A 53 -17.38 -0.51 -14.55
CA THR A 53 -17.45 -1.73 -13.72
C THR A 53 -16.68 -1.54 -12.42
N VAL A 54 -15.47 -0.95 -12.49
CA VAL A 54 -14.66 -0.62 -11.31
C VAL A 54 -15.40 0.34 -10.39
N GLN A 55 -16.08 1.36 -10.92
CA GLN A 55 -16.85 2.30 -10.12
C GLN A 55 -17.95 1.61 -9.30
N LYS A 56 -18.56 0.53 -9.80
CA LYS A 56 -19.58 -0.24 -9.07
C LYS A 56 -19.02 -0.95 -7.84
N SER A 57 -17.71 -1.21 -7.77
CA SER A 57 -17.07 -1.74 -6.55
C SER A 57 -16.92 -0.69 -5.45
N LYS A 58 -17.20 0.59 -5.77
CA LYS A 58 -17.06 1.75 -4.88
C LYS A 58 -15.64 1.99 -4.37
N VAL A 59 -14.64 1.52 -5.13
CA VAL A 59 -13.23 1.81 -4.85
C VAL A 59 -13.00 3.30 -4.60
N GLN A 60 -12.23 3.63 -3.57
CA GLN A 60 -11.94 5.01 -3.18
C GLN A 60 -10.48 5.40 -3.44
N LEU A 61 -9.59 4.41 -3.63
CA LEU A 61 -8.18 4.62 -3.93
C LEU A 61 -7.76 3.67 -5.07
N VAL A 62 -7.08 4.20 -6.08
CA VAL A 62 -6.52 3.38 -7.16
C VAL A 62 -5.01 3.62 -7.29
N ARG A 63 -4.23 2.56 -7.12
CA ARG A 63 -2.77 2.58 -7.27
C ARG A 63 -2.37 2.49 -8.74
N ILE A 64 -1.48 3.39 -9.17
CA ILE A 64 -0.73 3.34 -10.43
C ILE A 64 0.67 2.86 -10.09
N GLY A 65 1.03 1.63 -10.47
CA GLY A 65 2.32 1.07 -10.09
C GLY A 65 2.58 -0.35 -10.62
N GLY A 66 3.41 -1.08 -9.89
CA GLY A 66 3.85 -2.44 -10.21
C GLY A 66 5.00 -2.47 -11.21
N ASN A 67 5.30 -3.68 -11.70
CA ASN A 67 6.45 -3.94 -12.59
C ASN A 67 6.44 -3.06 -13.84
N GLY A 68 5.27 -2.80 -14.40
CA GLY A 68 5.18 -2.00 -15.61
C GLY A 68 5.80 -0.61 -15.38
N VAL A 69 5.38 0.09 -14.33
CA VAL A 69 5.91 1.43 -13.99
C VAL A 69 7.36 1.32 -13.56
N GLU A 70 7.69 0.33 -12.71
CA GLU A 70 9.04 0.14 -12.18
C GLU A 70 10.10 0.03 -13.27
N PHE A 71 9.77 -0.66 -14.37
CA PHE A 71 10.68 -0.84 -15.48
C PHE A 71 10.52 0.14 -16.63
N HIS A 72 9.39 0.85 -16.72
CA HIS A 72 9.07 1.75 -17.83
C HIS A 72 8.44 3.03 -17.28
N LEU A 73 9.28 4.06 -17.07
CA LEU A 73 8.85 5.36 -16.56
C LEU A 73 7.78 5.97 -17.47
N PRO A 74 6.52 6.12 -17.00
CA PRO A 74 5.50 6.83 -17.74
C PRO A 74 5.89 8.31 -17.91
N SER A 75 5.53 8.88 -19.04
CA SER A 75 5.63 10.32 -19.27
C SER A 75 4.64 11.08 -18.38
N GLY A 76 4.91 12.37 -18.14
CA GLY A 76 4.00 13.25 -17.41
C GLY A 76 2.55 13.23 -17.95
N PRO A 77 2.33 13.36 -19.28
CA PRO A 77 1.00 13.22 -19.87
C PRO A 77 0.33 11.86 -19.63
N GLU A 78 1.07 10.75 -19.67
CA GLU A 78 0.52 9.41 -19.40
C GLU A 78 0.07 9.28 -17.93
N TYR A 79 0.87 9.77 -16.98
CA TYR A 79 0.45 9.84 -15.58
C TYR A 79 -0.83 10.66 -15.42
N VAL A 80 -0.88 11.87 -15.99
CA VAL A 80 -2.06 12.75 -15.87
C VAL A 80 -3.31 12.12 -16.49
N ALA A 81 -3.18 11.48 -17.65
CA ALA A 81 -4.32 10.80 -18.28
C ALA A 81 -4.90 9.69 -17.40
N LEU A 82 -4.03 8.88 -16.78
CA LEU A 82 -4.45 7.80 -15.89
C LEU A 82 -5.03 8.34 -14.57
N ILE A 83 -4.39 9.35 -13.96
CA ILE A 83 -4.89 10.08 -12.78
C ILE A 83 -6.29 10.65 -13.03
N ASP A 84 -6.48 11.33 -14.15
CA ASP A 84 -7.76 11.94 -14.50
C ASP A 84 -8.83 10.88 -14.78
N SER A 85 -8.44 9.69 -15.25
CA SER A 85 -9.37 8.56 -15.44
C SER A 85 -9.82 7.94 -14.13
N ILE A 86 -8.92 7.85 -13.15
CA ILE A 86 -9.23 7.37 -11.78
C ILE A 86 -10.16 8.37 -11.08
N ARG A 87 -9.89 9.67 -11.18
CA ARG A 87 -10.73 10.69 -10.56
C ARG A 87 -12.11 10.82 -11.19
N ARG A 88 -12.26 10.46 -12.47
CA ARG A 88 -13.57 10.40 -13.14
C ARG A 88 -14.54 9.41 -12.50
N ILE A 89 -14.06 8.36 -11.83
CA ILE A 89 -14.90 7.45 -11.05
C ILE A 89 -15.03 7.84 -9.58
N GLY A 90 -14.44 8.96 -9.17
CA GLY A 90 -14.48 9.47 -7.80
C GLY A 90 -13.42 8.88 -6.86
N ALA A 91 -12.43 8.15 -7.38
CA ALA A 91 -11.34 7.59 -6.58
C ALA A 91 -10.11 8.52 -6.56
N GLU A 92 -9.29 8.40 -5.51
CA GLU A 92 -8.01 9.10 -5.39
C GLU A 92 -6.87 8.22 -5.96
N PRO A 93 -5.94 8.79 -6.77
CA PRO A 93 -4.78 8.05 -7.23
C PRO A 93 -3.69 7.93 -6.15
N MET A 94 -3.02 6.78 -6.12
CA MET A 94 -1.73 6.57 -5.45
C MET A 94 -0.68 6.26 -6.51
N VAL A 95 0.36 7.09 -6.66
CA VAL A 95 1.18 7.13 -7.88
C VAL A 95 2.62 6.69 -7.59
N GLN A 96 3.08 5.64 -8.26
CA GLN A 96 4.47 5.21 -8.21
C GLN A 96 5.37 6.03 -9.13
N VAL A 97 6.53 6.42 -8.63
CA VAL A 97 7.71 6.78 -9.41
C VAL A 97 8.73 5.62 -9.37
N PRO A 98 9.32 5.23 -10.50
CA PRO A 98 10.19 4.06 -10.55
C PRO A 98 11.60 4.35 -10.01
N GLU A 99 12.19 3.38 -9.32
CA GLU A 99 13.63 3.35 -9.05
C GLU A 99 14.36 2.58 -10.16
N GLY A 100 13.69 1.56 -10.70
CA GLY A 100 14.07 0.83 -11.88
C GLY A 100 15.33 0.00 -11.70
N ARG A 101 15.64 -0.48 -10.49
CA ARG A 101 16.90 -1.17 -10.18
C ARG A 101 18.13 -0.29 -10.49
N GLY A 102 18.00 1.03 -10.28
CA GLY A 102 19.05 2.01 -10.50
C GLY A 102 19.08 2.64 -11.88
N ARG A 103 18.07 2.39 -12.71
CA ARG A 103 17.95 3.02 -14.04
C ARG A 103 17.45 4.46 -13.98
N TYR A 104 16.70 4.81 -12.94
CA TYR A 104 16.13 6.13 -12.77
C TYR A 104 16.75 6.86 -11.58
N THR A 105 16.51 8.16 -11.48
CA THR A 105 17.13 9.07 -10.51
C THR A 105 16.09 9.82 -9.68
N ALA A 106 16.50 10.30 -8.50
CA ALA A 106 15.68 11.18 -7.65
C ALA A 106 15.19 12.43 -8.41
N ALA A 107 16.01 12.99 -9.30
CA ALA A 107 15.65 14.14 -10.11
C ALA A 107 14.51 13.82 -11.11
N GLN A 108 14.53 12.63 -11.71
CA GLN A 108 13.42 12.18 -12.58
C GLN A 108 12.14 11.96 -11.78
N ALA A 109 12.23 11.36 -10.59
CA ALA A 109 11.08 11.23 -9.69
C ALA A 109 10.49 12.60 -9.31
N ALA A 110 11.34 13.56 -8.93
CA ALA A 110 10.91 14.93 -8.63
C ALA A 110 10.31 15.64 -9.85
N ALA A 111 10.84 15.42 -11.05
CA ALA A 111 10.29 15.97 -12.29
C ALA A 111 8.87 15.46 -12.58
N VAL A 112 8.57 14.19 -12.27
CA VAL A 112 7.20 13.66 -12.37
C VAL A 112 6.27 14.38 -11.40
N VAL A 113 6.67 14.55 -10.13
CA VAL A 113 5.87 15.31 -9.14
C VAL A 113 5.67 16.77 -9.60
N GLN A 114 6.72 17.41 -10.11
CA GLN A 114 6.67 18.80 -10.59
C GLN A 114 5.70 18.93 -11.76
N TYR A 115 5.71 17.98 -12.69
CA TYR A 115 4.78 18.00 -13.80
C TYR A 115 3.34 17.76 -13.33
N VAL A 116 3.11 16.70 -12.57
CA VAL A 116 1.76 16.26 -12.17
C VAL A 116 1.13 17.24 -11.18
N ASN A 117 1.80 17.56 -10.09
CA ASN A 117 1.21 18.35 -9.01
C ASN A 117 1.31 19.85 -9.25
N VAL A 118 2.48 20.34 -9.69
CA VAL A 118 2.71 21.79 -9.82
C VAL A 118 2.27 22.31 -11.18
N THR A 119 2.78 21.71 -12.26
CA THR A 119 2.51 22.20 -13.63
C THR A 119 1.07 21.93 -14.06
N MET A 120 0.59 20.72 -13.79
CA MET A 120 -0.77 20.29 -14.14
C MET A 120 -1.77 20.45 -13.00
N GLY A 121 -1.36 20.93 -11.82
CA GLY A 121 -2.26 21.25 -10.72
C GLY A 121 -3.08 20.07 -10.21
N ARG A 122 -2.57 18.82 -10.33
CA ARG A 122 -3.34 17.63 -9.93
C ARG A 122 -3.31 17.36 -8.44
N ASN A 123 -2.38 17.93 -7.66
CA ASN A 123 -2.36 17.78 -6.19
C ASN A 123 -2.52 16.32 -5.72
N VAL A 124 -1.86 15.37 -6.39
CA VAL A 124 -1.84 13.96 -5.98
C VAL A 124 -1.16 13.87 -4.64
N LYS A 125 -1.83 13.23 -3.68
CA LYS A 125 -1.34 13.15 -2.31
C LYS A 125 -0.36 12.01 -2.07
N TYR A 126 -0.64 10.82 -2.61
CA TYR A 126 0.11 9.60 -2.26
C TYR A 126 1.09 9.24 -3.36
N TRP A 127 2.38 9.21 -3.03
CA TRP A 127 3.45 8.90 -3.97
C TRP A 127 4.29 7.72 -3.50
N ILE A 128 4.30 6.67 -4.30
CA ILE A 128 5.09 5.46 -4.06
C ILE A 128 6.49 5.63 -4.64
N ILE A 129 7.52 5.20 -3.91
CA ILE A 129 8.92 5.19 -4.35
C ILE A 129 9.36 3.76 -4.65
N GLY A 130 9.60 3.47 -5.93
CA GLY A 130 10.04 2.15 -6.38
C GLY A 130 8.95 1.07 -6.27
N ASN A 131 9.34 -0.18 -6.53
CA ASN A 131 8.46 -1.35 -6.37
C ASN A 131 9.29 -2.61 -6.10
N GLU A 132 8.85 -3.41 -5.13
CA GLU A 132 9.33 -4.77 -4.85
C GLU A 132 10.86 -4.91 -4.79
N PRO A 133 11.56 -4.11 -3.98
CA PRO A 133 13.00 -4.10 -3.99
C PRO A 133 13.62 -5.44 -3.57
N ASN A 134 12.89 -6.25 -2.81
CA ASN A 134 13.33 -7.56 -2.32
C ASN A 134 12.98 -8.73 -3.25
N LEU A 135 12.23 -8.50 -4.35
CA LEU A 135 11.84 -9.57 -5.26
C LEU A 135 13.00 -10.04 -6.13
N ASN A 136 13.28 -11.35 -6.09
CA ASN A 136 14.17 -12.03 -7.02
C ASN A 136 13.36 -12.72 -8.11
N SER A 137 13.56 -12.34 -9.38
CA SER A 137 12.96 -13.03 -10.52
C SER A 137 13.75 -12.77 -11.80
N ALA A 138 13.46 -13.51 -12.87
CA ALA A 138 14.09 -13.27 -14.17
C ALA A 138 13.90 -11.82 -14.67
N THR A 139 12.74 -11.22 -14.38
CA THR A 139 12.43 -9.83 -14.74
C THR A 139 13.15 -8.82 -13.84
N TYR A 140 13.24 -9.11 -12.54
CA TYR A 140 13.81 -8.18 -11.55
C TYR A 140 15.31 -8.29 -11.35
N GLY A 141 15.92 -9.41 -11.76
CA GLY A 141 17.27 -9.78 -11.37
C GLY A 141 17.38 -10.02 -9.86
N ALA A 142 18.60 -9.81 -9.35
CA ALA A 142 18.86 -9.95 -7.92
C ALA A 142 18.14 -8.88 -7.08
N PRO A 143 17.72 -9.21 -5.84
CA PRO A 143 17.17 -8.24 -4.90
C PRO A 143 18.12 -7.04 -4.68
N THR A 144 17.54 -5.86 -4.52
CA THR A 144 18.30 -4.64 -4.21
C THR A 144 18.76 -4.65 -2.76
N PRO A 145 20.06 -4.52 -2.46
CA PRO A 145 20.55 -4.53 -1.08
C PRO A 145 19.81 -3.54 -0.18
N VAL A 146 19.49 -3.93 1.05
CA VAL A 146 18.71 -3.13 2.01
C VAL A 146 19.28 -1.72 2.21
N ALA A 147 20.61 -1.58 2.31
CA ALA A 147 21.26 -0.28 2.43
C ALA A 147 21.02 0.62 1.20
N ARG A 148 20.96 0.03 0.00
CA ARG A 148 20.62 0.75 -1.23
C ARG A 148 19.16 1.16 -1.25
N VAL A 149 18.25 0.32 -0.73
CA VAL A 149 16.84 0.67 -0.53
C VAL A 149 16.70 1.90 0.35
N ALA A 150 17.41 1.93 1.47
CA ALA A 150 17.39 3.09 2.35
C ALA A 150 17.94 4.35 1.70
N ALA A 151 19.06 4.24 0.97
CA ALA A 151 19.68 5.37 0.29
C ALA A 151 18.73 6.00 -0.73
N TYR A 152 18.21 5.22 -1.69
CA TYR A 152 17.32 5.80 -2.71
C TYR A 152 16.00 6.29 -2.10
N THR A 153 15.47 5.64 -1.07
CA THR A 153 14.20 6.08 -0.47
C THR A 153 14.35 7.48 0.10
N LYS A 154 15.45 7.75 0.80
CA LYS A 154 15.73 9.06 1.39
C LYS A 154 15.94 10.12 0.32
N ASP A 155 16.80 9.83 -0.66
CA ASP A 155 17.15 10.75 -1.73
C ASP A 155 15.92 11.12 -2.58
N TRP A 156 15.06 10.14 -2.91
CA TRP A 156 13.87 10.35 -3.74
C TRP A 156 12.81 11.12 -2.96
N ALA A 157 12.53 10.72 -1.72
CA ALA A 157 11.57 11.41 -0.88
C ALA A 157 11.94 12.89 -0.69
N SER A 158 13.21 13.19 -0.40
CA SER A 158 13.68 14.57 -0.24
C SER A 158 13.57 15.39 -1.51
N ALA A 159 13.91 14.82 -2.67
CA ALA A 159 13.81 15.50 -3.96
C ALA A 159 12.35 15.77 -4.34
N MET A 160 11.47 14.78 -4.19
CA MET A 160 10.05 14.90 -4.48
C MET A 160 9.35 15.91 -3.54
N LYS A 161 9.66 15.85 -2.24
CA LYS A 161 9.08 16.79 -1.26
C LYS A 161 9.66 18.20 -1.37
N ALA A 162 10.80 18.40 -2.05
CA ALA A 162 11.32 19.73 -2.38
C ALA A 162 10.49 20.43 -3.47
N VAL A 163 9.88 19.64 -4.33
CA VAL A 163 8.93 20.12 -5.34
C VAL A 163 7.56 20.37 -4.73
N ASP A 164 7.03 19.38 -3.99
CA ASP A 164 5.73 19.48 -3.33
C ASP A 164 5.83 18.94 -1.91
N PRO A 165 5.96 19.79 -0.88
CA PRO A 165 6.11 19.36 0.50
C PRO A 165 4.81 18.78 1.10
N THR A 166 3.67 18.84 0.38
CA THR A 166 2.37 18.36 0.86
C THR A 166 2.13 16.88 0.59
N ILE A 167 2.97 16.25 -0.24
CA ILE A 167 2.84 14.83 -0.59
C ILE A 167 3.17 13.92 0.60
N LEU A 168 2.52 12.76 0.60
CA LEU A 168 2.85 11.63 1.46
C LEU A 168 3.61 10.58 0.65
N THR A 169 4.75 10.14 1.17
CA THR A 169 5.58 9.12 0.53
C THR A 169 5.26 7.73 1.07
N VAL A 170 5.18 6.76 0.15
CA VAL A 170 4.76 5.38 0.37
C VAL A 170 5.89 4.45 -0.02
N GLY A 171 6.27 3.52 0.85
CA GLY A 171 7.38 2.60 0.61
C GLY A 171 7.69 1.74 1.84
N PRO A 172 8.53 0.70 1.73
CA PRO A 172 9.41 0.42 0.59
C PRO A 172 8.79 -0.53 -0.46
N GLU A 173 7.47 -0.76 -0.46
CA GLU A 173 6.75 -1.62 -1.42
C GLU A 173 7.35 -3.03 -1.53
N LEU A 174 7.60 -3.71 -0.40
CA LEU A 174 8.19 -5.05 -0.44
C LEU A 174 7.22 -6.05 -1.09
N SER A 175 7.72 -6.99 -1.89
CA SER A 175 6.90 -8.03 -2.55
C SER A 175 6.22 -9.01 -1.59
N PHE A 176 6.65 -9.01 -0.33
CA PHE A 176 6.04 -9.74 0.78
C PHE A 176 6.55 -9.14 2.10
N TYR A 177 5.94 -9.51 3.23
CA TYR A 177 6.43 -9.11 4.55
C TYR A 177 7.80 -9.76 4.83
N ASP A 178 8.87 -9.06 4.49
CA ASP A 178 10.24 -9.53 4.58
C ASP A 178 10.96 -8.91 5.78
N THR A 179 11.17 -9.71 6.83
CA THR A 179 11.81 -9.24 8.06
C THR A 179 13.28 -8.86 7.86
N SER A 180 13.96 -9.36 6.83
CA SER A 180 15.35 -8.99 6.53
C SER A 180 15.47 -7.55 6.01
N TYR A 181 14.39 -7.03 5.40
CA TYR A 181 14.29 -5.63 4.98
C TYR A 181 13.61 -4.78 6.07
N ILE A 182 12.40 -5.17 6.50
CA ILE A 182 11.56 -4.36 7.41
C ILE A 182 12.29 -4.02 8.72
N ASN A 183 12.94 -5.01 9.36
CA ASN A 183 13.61 -4.76 10.64
C ASN A 183 14.78 -3.78 10.52
N SER A 184 15.38 -3.69 9.33
CA SER A 184 16.50 -2.79 9.09
C SER A 184 16.02 -1.40 8.66
N LEU A 185 14.97 -1.33 7.84
CA LEU A 185 14.44 -0.09 7.27
C LEU A 185 13.54 0.68 8.24
N ILE A 186 12.86 0.01 9.18
CA ILE A 186 11.89 0.65 10.06
C ILE A 186 12.48 0.76 11.47
N GLY A 187 13.10 1.91 11.76
CA GLY A 187 13.76 2.18 13.04
C GLY A 187 15.04 1.36 13.29
N GLY A 188 15.58 0.72 12.25
CA GLY A 188 16.77 -0.14 12.32
C GLY A 188 18.04 0.49 11.77
N ALA A 189 19.03 -0.34 11.42
CA ALA A 189 20.34 0.11 10.95
C ALA A 189 20.31 0.92 9.64
N ASN A 190 19.28 0.72 8.81
CA ASN A 190 19.08 1.42 7.55
C ASN A 190 17.78 2.25 7.60
N ASP A 191 17.48 2.85 8.75
CA ASP A 191 16.19 3.49 9.01
C ASP A 191 15.80 4.54 7.96
N ILE A 192 14.61 4.38 7.37
CA ILE A 192 13.97 5.31 6.41
C ILE A 192 12.82 6.11 7.04
N THR A 193 12.58 5.97 8.34
CA THR A 193 11.42 6.60 9.00
C THR A 193 11.73 7.97 9.64
N GLY A 194 13.01 8.38 9.62
CA GLY A 194 13.48 9.69 10.05
C GLY A 194 13.15 10.84 9.08
N GLN A 195 13.84 11.97 9.28
CA GLN A 195 13.62 13.21 8.53
C GLN A 195 14.83 13.61 7.69
N ASP A 196 14.56 14.40 6.65
CA ASP A 196 15.58 15.15 5.94
C ASP A 196 16.00 16.44 6.66
N ALA A 197 16.97 17.13 6.08
CA ALA A 197 17.51 18.38 6.64
C ALA A 197 16.47 19.51 6.76
N ASN A 198 15.32 19.39 6.09
CA ASN A 198 14.21 20.35 6.16
C ASN A 198 13.10 19.89 7.11
N GLY A 199 13.34 18.85 7.92
CA GLY A 199 12.37 18.32 8.89
C GLY A 199 11.24 17.53 8.25
N ARG A 200 11.38 17.08 7.00
CA ARG A 200 10.34 16.31 6.29
C ARG A 200 10.64 14.82 6.43
N TYR A 201 9.67 14.04 6.86
CA TYR A 201 9.85 12.59 6.97
C TYR A 201 10.06 11.95 5.59
N TYR A 202 10.94 10.95 5.49
CA TYR A 202 11.19 10.30 4.19
C TYR A 202 10.06 9.35 3.77
N VAL A 203 9.41 8.67 4.71
CA VAL A 203 8.29 7.73 4.46
C VAL A 203 7.17 8.02 5.43
N ASP A 204 5.93 8.04 4.92
CA ASP A 204 4.71 8.27 5.69
C ASP A 204 3.84 7.02 5.84
N ILE A 205 3.90 6.13 4.84
CA ILE A 205 3.14 4.87 4.82
C ILE A 205 4.07 3.72 4.50
N VAL A 206 4.19 2.78 5.44
CA VAL A 206 5.00 1.56 5.28
C VAL A 206 4.19 0.46 4.59
N THR A 207 4.71 -0.06 3.49
CA THR A 207 3.96 -0.97 2.63
C THR A 207 4.69 -2.26 2.30
N PHE A 208 3.89 -3.31 2.08
CA PHE A 208 4.31 -4.60 1.59
C PHE A 208 3.15 -5.27 0.84
N HIS A 209 3.43 -6.29 0.04
CA HIS A 209 2.45 -7.00 -0.76
C HIS A 209 2.07 -8.34 -0.13
N SER A 210 0.93 -8.92 -0.53
CA SER A 210 0.50 -10.23 -0.04
C SER A 210 -0.12 -11.09 -1.14
N TYR A 211 0.65 -12.06 -1.62
CA TYR A 211 0.22 -13.10 -2.57
C TYR A 211 0.63 -14.47 -2.05
N PRO A 212 -0.07 -15.00 -1.03
CA PRO A 212 0.37 -16.20 -0.33
C PRO A 212 0.33 -17.47 -1.19
N PHE A 213 -0.33 -17.44 -2.37
CA PHE A 213 -0.65 -18.65 -3.12
C PHE A 213 -0.27 -18.61 -4.60
N GLY A 214 -0.05 -19.81 -5.15
CA GLY A 214 0.36 -20.08 -6.54
C GLY A 214 -0.56 -21.06 -7.27
N GLY A 215 -1.79 -21.29 -6.78
CA GLY A 215 -2.82 -22.10 -7.43
C GLY A 215 -2.91 -23.58 -7.02
N THR A 216 -2.17 -24.00 -5.99
CA THR A 216 -2.08 -25.41 -5.52
C THR A 216 -2.54 -25.61 -4.08
N GLN A 217 -3.18 -24.61 -3.45
CA GLN A 217 -3.36 -24.55 -2.01
C GLN A 217 -4.70 -25.08 -1.51
N THR A 218 -4.73 -25.67 -0.32
CA THR A 218 -5.95 -26.18 0.32
C THR A 218 -6.75 -25.06 0.98
N ARG A 219 -8.02 -25.32 1.26
CA ARG A 219 -8.88 -24.38 2.01
C ARG A 219 -8.30 -23.98 3.37
N ALA A 220 -7.70 -24.94 4.08
CA ALA A 220 -7.06 -24.69 5.37
C ALA A 220 -5.85 -23.74 5.23
N GLN A 221 -5.07 -23.87 4.15
CA GLN A 221 -3.94 -22.98 3.87
C GLN A 221 -4.41 -21.54 3.62
N VAL A 222 -5.53 -21.35 2.92
CA VAL A 222 -6.12 -20.00 2.71
C VAL A 222 -6.48 -19.32 4.02
N LEU A 223 -7.16 -20.04 4.92
CA LEU A 223 -7.53 -19.51 6.24
C LEU A 223 -6.29 -19.19 7.09
N ALA A 224 -5.25 -20.03 7.04
CA ALA A 224 -4.01 -19.82 7.78
C ALA A 224 -3.20 -18.61 7.26
N ALA A 225 -3.26 -18.28 5.97
CA ALA A 225 -2.52 -17.14 5.43
C ALA A 225 -3.07 -15.79 5.93
N ALA A 226 -4.38 -15.66 6.11
CA ALA A 226 -4.96 -14.46 6.72
C ALA A 226 -4.45 -14.26 8.16
N GLN A 227 -4.37 -15.34 8.95
CA GLN A 227 -3.79 -15.27 10.30
C GLN A 227 -2.30 -14.91 10.27
N THR A 228 -1.56 -15.42 9.28
CA THR A 228 -0.15 -15.06 9.08
C THR A 228 0.00 -13.57 8.76
N LEU A 229 -0.82 -13.03 7.87
CA LEU A 229 -0.86 -11.59 7.58
C LEU A 229 -1.17 -10.79 8.85
N SER A 230 -2.18 -11.21 9.62
CA SER A 230 -2.56 -10.57 10.88
C SER A 230 -1.36 -10.49 11.85
N GLY A 231 -0.64 -11.59 12.06
CA GLY A 231 0.54 -11.62 12.92
C GLY A 231 1.73 -10.81 12.39
N ASN A 232 1.89 -10.72 11.06
CA ASN A 232 2.87 -9.83 10.45
C ASN A 232 2.54 -8.36 10.71
N VAL A 233 1.27 -7.98 10.63
CA VAL A 233 0.81 -6.62 10.95
C VAL A 233 1.02 -6.30 12.43
N ASP A 234 0.84 -7.23 13.36
CA ASP A 234 1.14 -6.98 14.80
C ASP A 234 2.61 -6.61 15.03
N ARG A 235 3.50 -7.35 14.35
CA ARG A 235 4.94 -7.05 14.37
C ARG A 235 5.23 -5.70 13.73
N LEU A 236 4.60 -5.39 12.60
CA LEU A 236 4.75 -4.10 11.93
C LEU A 236 4.32 -2.95 12.83
N LEU A 237 3.14 -3.03 13.45
CA LEU A 237 2.63 -1.99 14.34
C LEU A 237 3.57 -1.73 15.52
N THR A 238 4.20 -2.79 16.04
CA THR A 238 5.24 -2.65 17.07
C THR A 238 6.45 -1.87 16.54
N LEU A 239 6.94 -2.21 15.34
CA LEU A 239 8.04 -1.48 14.69
C LEU A 239 7.68 -0.03 14.39
N LEU A 240 6.47 0.25 13.89
CA LEU A 240 6.01 1.61 13.62
C LEU A 240 5.93 2.44 14.90
N SER A 241 5.44 1.85 16.00
CA SER A 241 5.41 2.53 17.31
C SER A 241 6.81 2.90 17.81
N ASN A 242 7.75 1.95 17.70
CA ASN A 242 9.15 2.17 18.08
C ASN A 242 9.81 3.23 17.19
N ALA A 243 9.61 3.15 15.87
CA ALA A 243 10.13 4.11 14.89
C ALA A 243 9.53 5.50 15.08
N ASN A 244 8.23 5.61 15.40
CA ASN A 244 7.58 6.87 15.73
C ASN A 244 8.26 7.51 16.95
N THR A 245 8.53 6.72 17.99
CA THR A 245 9.20 7.20 19.21
C THR A 245 10.64 7.61 18.92
N LEU A 246 11.39 6.76 18.21
CA LEU A 246 12.79 6.99 17.85
C LEU A 246 12.98 8.29 17.05
N ASN A 247 12.09 8.55 16.08
CA ASN A 247 12.18 9.67 15.15
C ASN A 247 11.30 10.87 15.54
N GLY A 248 10.84 10.92 16.79
CA GLY A 248 10.07 12.05 17.33
C GLY A 248 8.78 12.36 16.56
N ARG A 249 8.14 11.36 15.96
CA ARG A 249 6.87 11.53 15.24
C ARG A 249 5.75 11.89 16.20
N THR A 250 4.99 12.92 15.83
CA THR A 250 3.85 13.39 16.61
C THR A 250 2.58 12.62 16.25
N VAL A 251 1.54 12.74 17.10
CA VAL A 251 0.21 12.18 16.84
C VAL A 251 -0.47 12.74 15.57
N THR A 252 0.00 13.88 15.06
CA THR A 252 -0.51 14.48 13.82
C THR A 252 0.21 13.97 12.57
N SER A 253 1.33 13.25 12.74
CA SER A 253 2.09 12.64 11.66
C SER A 253 2.67 11.27 12.08
N PRO A 254 1.84 10.30 12.52
CA PRO A 254 2.31 8.96 12.80
C PRO A 254 2.63 8.22 11.51
N LEU A 255 3.56 7.27 11.56
CA LEU A 255 3.70 6.29 10.48
C LEU A 255 2.40 5.51 10.35
N LYS A 256 2.00 5.26 9.10
CA LYS A 256 0.87 4.40 8.76
C LYS A 256 1.36 3.16 8.04
N TRP A 257 0.46 2.23 7.77
CA TRP A 257 0.76 1.05 6.97
C TRP A 257 -0.34 0.76 5.95
N ALA A 258 0.00 -0.01 4.93
CA ALA A 258 -0.95 -0.50 3.93
C ALA A 258 -0.48 -1.81 3.28
N VAL A 259 -1.42 -2.55 2.70
CA VAL A 259 -1.11 -3.61 1.73
C VAL A 259 -1.48 -3.10 0.34
N THR A 260 -0.49 -2.65 -0.41
CA THR A 260 -0.70 -1.94 -1.69
C THR A 260 -0.88 -2.88 -2.89
N GLU A 261 -0.50 -4.14 -2.74
CA GLU A 261 -0.85 -5.22 -3.67
C GLU A 261 -1.23 -6.48 -2.88
N PHE A 262 -2.42 -7.02 -3.10
CA PHE A 262 -2.78 -8.33 -2.59
C PHE A 262 -3.82 -9.02 -3.47
N ASN A 263 -3.79 -10.35 -3.41
CA ASN A 263 -4.87 -11.24 -3.84
C ASN A 263 -4.53 -12.64 -3.31
N ILE A 264 -5.39 -13.64 -3.52
CA ILE A 264 -5.04 -15.04 -3.17
C ILE A 264 -3.71 -15.44 -3.83
N GLY A 265 -3.44 -15.06 -5.08
CA GLY A 265 -2.16 -15.28 -5.75
C GLY A 265 -1.83 -14.21 -6.79
N TYR A 266 -0.56 -14.18 -7.21
CA TYR A 266 -0.04 -13.21 -8.19
C TYR A 266 -0.32 -13.60 -9.65
N ALA A 267 -0.75 -14.85 -9.88
CA ALA A 267 -1.04 -15.38 -11.21
C ALA A 267 -2.41 -16.05 -11.24
N ASN A 268 -3.10 -15.93 -12.37
CA ASN A 268 -4.34 -16.66 -12.61
C ASN A 268 -4.03 -18.14 -12.83
N PRO A 269 -4.70 -19.07 -12.12
CA PRO A 269 -4.56 -20.49 -12.41
C PRO A 269 -5.21 -20.84 -13.76
N ALA A 270 -4.82 -21.98 -14.33
CA ALA A 270 -5.40 -22.49 -15.57
C ALA A 270 -6.92 -22.75 -15.46
N SER A 271 -7.39 -23.16 -14.28
CA SER A 271 -8.81 -23.28 -13.95
C SER A 271 -9.19 -22.26 -12.88
N ASN A 272 -10.11 -21.36 -13.21
CA ASN A 272 -10.52 -20.25 -12.35
C ASN A 272 -12.05 -20.19 -12.21
N THR A 273 -12.57 -21.11 -11.39
CA THR A 273 -14.01 -21.29 -11.13
C THR A 273 -14.39 -20.84 -9.72
N VAL A 274 -15.69 -20.75 -9.46
CA VAL A 274 -16.25 -20.37 -8.15
C VAL A 274 -15.84 -21.37 -7.06
N GLU A 275 -15.82 -22.66 -7.37
CA GLU A 275 -15.44 -23.74 -6.44
C GLU A 275 -13.93 -23.96 -6.35
N GLY A 276 -13.16 -23.34 -7.24
CA GLY A 276 -11.71 -23.50 -7.33
C GLY A 276 -10.94 -22.73 -6.26
N LEU A 277 -9.67 -22.46 -6.57
CA LEU A 277 -8.72 -21.79 -5.66
C LEU A 277 -8.12 -20.52 -6.30
N GLY A 278 -8.63 -20.13 -7.47
CA GLY A 278 -8.18 -18.96 -8.22
C GLY A 278 -8.83 -17.67 -7.77
N VAL A 279 -8.50 -16.57 -8.44
CA VAL A 279 -8.98 -15.24 -8.08
C VAL A 279 -10.50 -15.05 -8.22
N HIS A 280 -11.20 -15.93 -8.94
CA HIS A 280 -12.67 -15.91 -9.06
C HIS A 280 -13.38 -16.82 -8.05
N SER A 281 -12.62 -17.53 -7.21
CA SER A 281 -13.20 -18.50 -6.30
C SER A 281 -13.92 -17.87 -5.10
N PHE A 282 -14.89 -18.59 -4.57
CA PHE A 282 -15.53 -18.26 -3.29
C PHE A 282 -14.49 -18.10 -2.18
N ILE A 283 -13.46 -18.96 -2.17
CA ILE A 283 -12.42 -18.92 -1.15
C ILE A 283 -11.53 -17.67 -1.26
N ASN A 284 -11.31 -17.13 -2.46
CA ASN A 284 -10.66 -15.83 -2.62
C ASN A 284 -11.49 -14.70 -1.99
N GLY A 285 -12.81 -14.73 -2.19
CA GLY A 285 -13.72 -13.79 -1.53
C GLY A 285 -13.62 -13.83 0.00
N GLN A 286 -13.46 -15.03 0.58
CA GLN A 286 -13.23 -15.19 2.02
C GLN A 286 -11.87 -14.63 2.45
N TYR A 287 -10.80 -14.89 1.68
CA TYR A 287 -9.49 -14.32 1.95
C TYR A 287 -9.52 -12.78 1.94
N TRP A 288 -10.16 -12.17 0.94
CA TRP A 288 -10.35 -10.71 0.87
C TRP A 288 -11.10 -10.17 2.09
N ALA A 289 -12.17 -10.84 2.52
CA ALA A 289 -12.93 -10.44 3.70
C ALA A 289 -12.05 -10.43 4.96
N GLU A 290 -11.18 -11.42 5.14
CA GLU A 290 -10.24 -11.47 6.25
C GLU A 290 -9.17 -10.37 6.15
N VAL A 291 -8.59 -10.12 4.97
CA VAL A 291 -7.61 -9.03 4.77
C VAL A 291 -8.23 -7.67 5.10
N PHE A 292 -9.44 -7.39 4.64
CA PHE A 292 -10.16 -6.16 5.01
C PHE A 292 -10.50 -6.13 6.50
N GLY A 293 -10.88 -7.27 7.10
CA GLY A 293 -11.09 -7.40 8.54
C GLY A 293 -9.85 -6.97 9.34
N ILE A 294 -8.67 -7.45 8.93
CA ILE A 294 -7.39 -7.07 9.53
C ILE A 294 -7.14 -5.58 9.35
N GLY A 295 -7.34 -5.04 8.14
CA GLY A 295 -7.15 -3.61 7.88
C GLY A 295 -8.09 -2.71 8.71
N MET A 296 -9.36 -3.12 8.85
CA MET A 296 -10.34 -2.44 9.71
C MET A 296 -9.96 -2.51 11.18
N GLN A 297 -9.48 -3.66 11.66
CA GLN A 297 -9.09 -3.88 13.06
C GLN A 297 -7.76 -3.19 13.41
N LYS A 298 -6.81 -3.14 12.47
CA LYS A 298 -5.43 -2.72 12.71
C LYS A 298 -5.03 -1.42 12.03
N GLY A 299 -6.00 -0.70 11.47
CA GLY A 299 -5.84 0.69 11.01
C GLY A 299 -5.03 0.83 9.72
N ALA A 300 -5.25 -0.06 8.74
CA ALA A 300 -4.62 0.07 7.42
C ALA A 300 -5.12 1.32 6.68
N VAL A 301 -4.27 1.89 5.82
CA VAL A 301 -4.68 2.93 4.87
C VAL A 301 -5.47 2.32 3.70
N THR A 302 -4.92 1.26 3.10
CA THR A 302 -5.52 0.47 2.00
C THR A 302 -5.14 -0.99 2.13
#